data_AF-A0A7G6XTA7-F1
#
_entry.id   AF-A0A7G6XTA7-F1
#
_cell.length_a   1.000
_cell.length_b   1.000
_cell.length_c   1.000
_cell.angle_alpha   90.00
_cell.angle_beta   90.00
_cell.angle_gamma   90.00
#
_symmetry.space_group_name_H-M   'P 1'
#
loop_
_entity.id
_entity.type
_entity.pdbx_description
1 polymer ?
#
loop_
_entity_poly.entity_id
_entity_poly.type
_entity_poly.pdbx_seq_one_letter_code
_entity_poly.pdbx_strand_id
1 'polypeptide(L)'
;MIHDPLFDGDRVLLPGEDASVPARVLGAAAVREADPDAAPPEIRTLAGEILFVSSVHQAGLRRFCEVNGIPLRVRPDVWGDLLEPFLDTSFTHRERMANLERLAAVGLDADETARIRERVGPLMAAYNSVHWDWNHLGLADLLDAAFGTLVPEELRIPPRERDAFRGWATGIANRADGERPTAR
;
A
#
# COMPACT_ATOMS: atom_id res chain seq x y z
N MET A 1 2.23 8.14 -2.63
CA MET A 1 3.62 8.57 -2.88
C MET A 1 4.54 7.39 -2.91
N ILE A 2 5.36 7.34 -3.95
CA ILE A 2 6.52 6.46 -4.04
C ILE A 2 7.75 7.36 -3.90
N HIS A 3 8.65 7.01 -2.99
CA HIS A 3 9.83 7.82 -2.68
C HIS A 3 11.08 7.28 -3.39
N ASP A 4 12.02 8.17 -3.71
CA ASP A 4 13.38 7.85 -4.16
C ASP A 4 14.36 8.04 -2.97
N PRO A 5 14.49 7.04 -2.08
CA PRO A 5 15.26 7.21 -0.86
C PRO A 5 16.77 7.27 -1.11
N LEU A 6 17.45 8.01 -0.24
CA LEU A 6 18.88 7.85 -0.01
C LEU A 6 19.09 7.03 1.27
N PHE A 7 19.82 5.92 1.16
CA PHE A 7 20.24 5.11 2.30
C PHE A 7 21.63 5.58 2.76
N ASP A 8 21.75 6.05 4.00
CA ASP A 8 22.99 6.55 4.59
C ASP A 8 23.17 5.97 6.00
N GLY A 9 24.05 4.98 6.13
CA GLY A 9 24.30 4.27 7.38
C GLY A 9 23.03 3.63 7.96
N ASP A 10 22.59 4.14 9.11
CA ASP A 10 21.38 3.71 9.82
C ASP A 10 20.15 4.58 9.48
N ARG A 11 20.21 5.39 8.42
CA ARG A 11 19.13 6.32 8.05
C ARG A 11 18.66 6.11 6.63
N VAL A 12 17.36 6.31 6.45
CA VAL A 12 16.70 6.48 5.16
C VAL A 12 16.26 7.94 5.07
N LEU A 13 16.77 8.66 4.08
CA LEU A 13 16.29 9.99 3.74
C LEU A 13 15.25 9.84 2.64
N LEU A 14 14.01 10.21 2.95
CA LEU A 14 12.90 10.26 2.03
C LEU A 14 12.75 11.72 1.59
N PRO A 15 13.08 12.06 0.33
CA PRO A 15 12.98 13.42 -0.14
C PRO A 15 11.52 13.90 -0.07
N GLY A 16 11.37 15.21 0.16
CA GLY A 16 10.09 15.88 0.04
C GLY A 16 9.56 15.80 -1.38
N GLU A 17 8.24 15.70 -1.52
CA GLU A 17 7.56 15.60 -2.81
C GLU A 17 7.77 16.86 -3.67
N ASP A 18 7.86 18.01 -3.00
CA ASP A 18 8.24 19.30 -3.56
C ASP A 18 8.88 20.18 -2.47
N ALA A 19 9.18 21.45 -2.80
CA ALA A 19 9.80 22.39 -1.87
C ALA A 19 8.94 22.73 -0.63
N SER A 20 7.64 22.43 -0.64
CA SER A 20 6.70 22.70 0.45
C SER A 20 6.58 21.54 1.44
N VAL A 21 6.96 20.32 1.04
CA VAL A 21 7.00 19.15 1.91
C VAL A 21 8.44 18.90 2.36
N PRO A 22 8.77 18.99 3.66
CA PRO A 22 10.13 18.76 4.12
C PRO A 22 10.55 17.30 3.91
N ALA A 23 11.82 17.09 3.60
CA ALA A 23 12.40 15.75 3.57
C ALA A 23 12.24 15.07 4.94
N ARG A 24 11.88 13.78 4.92
CA ARG A 24 11.71 12.95 6.11
C ARG A 24 12.96 12.09 6.31
N VAL A 25 13.49 12.07 7.52
CA VAL A 25 14.57 11.16 7.90
C VAL A 25 14.01 10.07 8.80
N LEU A 26 14.21 8.81 8.41
CA LEU A 26 13.79 7.63 9.17
C LEU A 26 15.04 6.86 9.63
N GLY A 27 15.20 6.69 10.94
CA GLY A 27 16.25 5.82 11.47
C GLY A 27 15.87 4.34 11.37
N ALA A 28 16.85 3.45 11.21
CA ALA A 28 16.66 2.02 11.12
C ALA A 28 15.90 1.45 12.33
N ALA A 29 16.14 2.00 13.53
CA ALA A 29 15.42 1.63 14.75
C ALA A 29 13.91 1.95 14.72
N ALA A 30 13.45 2.81 13.80
CA ALA A 30 12.02 3.09 13.59
C ALA A 30 11.39 2.16 12.54
N VAL A 31 12.19 1.35 11.84
CA VAL A 31 11.73 0.38 10.86
C VAL A 31 11.41 -0.93 11.56
N ARG A 32 10.18 -1.43 11.35
CA ARG A 32 9.73 -2.72 11.86
C ARG A 32 10.23 -3.86 10.96
N GLU A 33 10.05 -3.68 9.66
CA GLU A 33 10.36 -4.65 8.60
C GLU A 33 10.26 -3.95 7.23
N ALA A 34 10.71 -4.62 6.19
CA ALA A 34 10.55 -4.18 4.81
C ALA A 34 10.21 -5.33 3.88
N ASP A 35 9.58 -5.02 2.75
CA ASP A 35 9.37 -5.92 1.64
C ASP A 35 9.96 -5.31 0.36
N PRO A 36 11.20 -5.65 -0.01
CA PRO A 36 11.81 -5.19 -1.24
C PRO A 36 11.13 -5.73 -2.49
N ASP A 37 10.34 -6.80 -2.38
CA ASP A 37 9.75 -7.51 -3.51
C ASP A 37 8.25 -7.20 -3.68
N ALA A 38 7.69 -6.36 -2.80
CA ALA A 38 6.36 -5.77 -2.96
C ALA A 38 6.28 -4.86 -4.21
N ALA A 39 5.06 -4.60 -4.66
CA ALA A 39 4.76 -3.74 -5.79
C ALA A 39 3.97 -2.50 -5.32
N PRO A 40 4.63 -1.34 -5.13
CA PRO A 40 6.09 -1.11 -5.12
C PRO A 40 6.76 -1.61 -3.81
N PRO A 41 8.10 -1.68 -3.76
CA PRO A 41 8.83 -2.00 -2.53
C PRO A 41 8.38 -1.14 -1.35
N GLU A 42 8.32 -1.70 -0.15
CA GLU A 42 7.77 -1.00 1.01
C GLU A 42 8.57 -1.16 2.29
N ILE A 43 8.52 -0.13 3.13
CA ILE A 43 9.05 -0.08 4.48
C ILE A 43 7.87 0.07 5.44
N ARG A 44 7.80 -0.78 6.47
CA ARG A 44 6.81 -0.63 7.55
C ARG A 44 7.48 -0.09 8.80
N THR A 45 6.91 0.96 9.38
CA THR A 45 7.46 1.59 10.59
C THR A 45 6.88 0.94 11.85
N LEU A 46 7.56 1.10 12.99
CA LEU A 46 7.02 0.71 14.30
C LEU A 46 5.74 1.49 14.66
N ALA A 47 5.52 2.66 14.06
CA ALA A 47 4.29 3.44 14.20
C ALA A 47 3.14 2.90 13.32
N GLY A 48 3.38 1.84 12.54
CA GLY A 48 2.38 1.21 11.68
C GLY A 48 2.20 1.87 10.32
N GLU A 49 3.03 2.85 9.95
CA GLU A 49 3.00 3.45 8.62
C GLU A 49 3.62 2.51 7.58
N ILE A 50 3.17 2.64 6.33
CA ILE A 50 3.75 1.97 5.17
C ILE A 50 4.29 3.06 4.23
N LEU A 51 5.58 2.96 3.91
CA LEU A 51 6.30 3.91 3.06
C LEU A 51 6.74 3.18 1.80
N PHE A 52 6.34 3.69 0.64
CA PHE A 52 6.66 3.08 -0.65
C PHE A 52 7.97 3.63 -1.20
N VAL A 53 8.79 2.75 -1.72
CA VAL A 53 10.10 3.01 -2.28
C VAL A 53 10.06 2.66 -3.76
N SER A 54 10.62 3.52 -4.60
CA SER A 54 10.73 3.27 -6.03
C SER A 54 11.49 1.97 -6.29
N SER A 55 11.03 1.17 -7.26
CA SER A 55 11.61 -0.13 -7.58
C SER A 55 13.08 -0.04 -8.00
N VAL A 56 13.53 1.11 -8.51
CA VAL A 56 14.95 1.36 -8.82
C VAL A 56 15.85 1.24 -7.58
N HIS A 57 15.29 1.42 -6.39
CA HIS A 57 15.99 1.35 -5.10
C HIS A 57 15.81 0.00 -4.38
N GLN A 58 15.16 -1.00 -4.99
CA GLN A 58 14.94 -2.33 -4.40
C GLN A 58 16.22 -2.96 -3.83
N ALA A 59 17.30 -2.98 -4.61
CA ALA A 59 18.58 -3.53 -4.17
C ALA A 59 19.20 -2.72 -3.01
N GLY A 60 19.02 -1.39 -3.04
CA GLY A 60 19.44 -0.50 -1.96
C GLY A 60 18.69 -0.76 -0.66
N LEU A 61 17.36 -0.93 -0.74
CA LEU A 61 16.51 -1.25 0.40
C LEU A 61 16.90 -2.59 1.03
N ARG A 62 17.13 -3.62 0.20
CA ARG A 62 17.57 -4.94 0.67
C ARG A 62 18.88 -4.83 1.46
N ARG A 63 19.88 -4.15 0.89
CA ARG A 63 21.18 -3.93 1.54
C ARG A 63 21.06 -3.13 2.83
N PHE A 64 20.25 -2.08 2.84
CA PHE A 64 20.00 -1.26 4.04
C PHE A 64 19.44 -2.12 5.17
N CYS A 65 18.49 -3.01 4.85
CA CYS A 65 17.90 -3.90 5.85
C CYS A 65 18.91 -4.91 6.38
N GLU A 66 19.69 -5.53 5.50
CA GLU A 66 20.74 -6.49 5.88
C GLU A 66 21.78 -5.87 6.84
N VAL A 67 22.28 -4.68 6.51
CA VAL A 67 23.30 -3.97 7.32
C VAL A 67 22.76 -3.59 8.69
N ASN A 68 21.48 -3.22 8.79
CA ASN A 68 20.86 -2.73 10.01
C ASN A 68 20.06 -3.80 10.79
N GLY A 69 20.07 -5.05 10.33
CA GLY A 69 19.35 -6.14 10.98
C GLY A 69 17.82 -6.01 10.92
N ILE A 70 17.29 -5.31 9.91
CA ILE A 70 15.84 -5.14 9.71
C ILE A 70 15.31 -6.41 9.02
N PRO A 71 14.24 -7.04 9.55
CA PRO A 71 13.63 -8.20 8.93
C PRO A 71 13.06 -7.89 7.54
N LEU A 72 13.36 -8.75 6.56
CA LEU A 72 12.66 -8.76 5.28
C LEU A 72 11.46 -9.69 5.38
N ARG A 73 10.25 -9.19 5.08
CA ARG A 73 9.01 -9.98 5.17
C ARG A 73 8.13 -9.75 3.96
N VAL A 74 7.82 -10.84 3.27
CA VAL A 74 6.79 -10.82 2.21
C VAL A 74 5.41 -10.84 2.84
N ARG A 75 4.52 -9.97 2.37
CA ARG A 75 3.14 -9.88 2.87
C ARG A 75 2.11 -10.05 1.76
N PRO A 76 0.92 -10.60 2.09
CA PRO A 76 -0.20 -10.56 1.16
C PRO A 76 -0.52 -9.12 0.80
N ASP A 77 -0.67 -8.85 -0.50
CA ASP A 77 -1.14 -7.56 -0.99
C ASP A 77 -2.66 -7.48 -0.89
N VAL A 78 -3.13 -7.13 0.30
CA VAL A 78 -4.56 -7.02 0.62
C VAL A 78 -5.25 -5.99 -0.28
N TRP A 79 -4.56 -4.90 -0.63
CA TRP A 79 -5.13 -3.88 -1.51
C TRP A 79 -5.12 -4.33 -2.96
N GLY A 80 -4.08 -5.02 -3.42
CA GLY A 80 -4.10 -5.73 -4.70
C GLY A 80 -5.34 -6.60 -4.87
N ASP A 81 -5.65 -7.42 -3.87
CA ASP A 81 -6.83 -8.27 -3.89
C ASP A 81 -8.15 -7.47 -3.81
N LEU A 82 -8.21 -6.43 -2.98
CA LEU A 82 -9.40 -5.57 -2.88
C LEU A 82 -9.67 -4.81 -4.19
N LEU A 83 -8.63 -4.39 -4.90
CA LEU A 83 -8.73 -3.52 -6.06
C LEU A 83 -8.75 -4.27 -7.40
N GLU A 84 -8.50 -5.58 -7.40
CA GLU A 84 -8.58 -6.45 -8.59
C GLU A 84 -9.80 -6.16 -9.50
N PRO A 85 -11.03 -5.96 -8.98
CA PRO A 85 -12.20 -5.69 -9.84
C PRO A 85 -12.19 -4.35 -10.58
N PHE A 86 -11.26 -3.44 -10.27
CA PHE A 86 -11.13 -2.12 -10.92
C PHE A 86 -10.07 -2.11 -12.03
N LEU A 87 -9.34 -3.21 -12.21
CA LEU A 87 -8.44 -3.40 -13.36
C LEU A 87 -9.24 -3.49 -14.65
N ASP A 88 -8.63 -3.09 -15.76
CA ASP A 88 -9.19 -3.31 -17.11
C ASP A 88 -8.95 -4.75 -17.60
N THR A 89 -9.22 -5.71 -16.70
CA THR A 89 -8.99 -7.15 -16.88
C THR A 89 -10.27 -7.92 -16.56
N SER A 90 -10.64 -8.82 -17.46
CA SER A 90 -11.80 -9.69 -17.28
C SER A 90 -11.43 -10.93 -16.48
N PHE A 91 -11.94 -11.03 -15.26
CA PHE A 91 -11.74 -12.20 -14.39
C PHE A 91 -12.86 -13.22 -14.55
N THR A 92 -12.49 -14.49 -14.63
CA THR A 92 -13.38 -15.65 -14.56
C THR A 92 -14.00 -15.79 -13.16
N HIS A 93 -15.11 -16.55 -13.05
CA HIS A 93 -15.72 -16.85 -11.75
C HIS A 93 -14.72 -17.50 -10.78
N ARG A 94 -13.88 -18.42 -11.28
CA ARG A 94 -12.87 -19.11 -10.46
C ARG A 94 -11.85 -18.14 -9.88
N GLU A 95 -11.36 -17.20 -10.69
CA GLU A 95 -10.40 -16.17 -10.23
C GLU A 95 -11.04 -15.27 -9.18
N ARG A 96 -12.28 -14.84 -9.39
CA ARG A 96 -13.02 -14.03 -8.40
C ARG A 96 -13.22 -14.77 -7.08
N MET A 97 -13.51 -16.08 -7.11
CA MET A 97 -13.62 -16.87 -5.88
C MET A 97 -12.28 -17.01 -5.17
N ALA A 98 -11.21 -17.29 -5.90
CA ALA A 98 -9.87 -17.35 -5.33
C ALA A 98 -9.44 -16.01 -4.72
N ASN A 99 -9.82 -14.88 -5.32
CA ASN A 99 -9.61 -13.54 -4.77
C ASN A 99 -10.35 -13.35 -3.42
N LEU A 100 -11.63 -13.72 -3.35
CA LEU A 100 -12.39 -13.66 -2.09
C LEU A 100 -11.83 -14.59 -1.01
N GLU A 101 -11.30 -15.76 -1.38
CA GLU A 101 -10.64 -16.67 -0.44
C GLU A 101 -9.36 -16.05 0.16
N ARG A 102 -8.55 -15.34 -0.64
CA ARG A 102 -7.37 -14.62 -0.15
C ARG A 102 -7.74 -13.51 0.82
N LEU A 103 -8.80 -12.75 0.52
CA LEU A 103 -9.33 -11.71 1.41
C LEU A 103 -9.88 -12.29 2.72
N ALA A 104 -10.62 -13.40 2.64
CA ALA A 104 -11.10 -14.11 3.83
C ALA A 104 -9.95 -14.63 4.71
N ALA A 105 -8.85 -15.09 4.09
CA ALA A 105 -7.66 -15.56 4.82
C ALA A 105 -6.97 -14.47 5.65
N VAL A 106 -7.15 -13.19 5.31
CA VAL A 106 -6.67 -12.03 6.08
C VAL A 106 -7.77 -11.40 6.95
N GLY A 107 -8.90 -12.08 7.11
CA GLY A 107 -9.99 -11.66 8.00
C GLY A 107 -10.93 -10.60 7.39
N LEU A 108 -10.99 -10.48 6.06
CA LEU A 108 -11.99 -9.68 5.36
C LEU A 108 -13.09 -10.59 4.83
N ASP A 109 -14.27 -10.53 5.45
CA ASP A 109 -15.43 -11.26 4.94
C ASP A 109 -15.99 -10.60 3.66
N ALA A 110 -16.93 -11.29 3.01
CA ALA A 110 -17.51 -10.85 1.75
C ALA A 110 -18.26 -9.50 1.88
N ASP A 111 -18.95 -9.28 3.00
CA ASP A 111 -19.74 -8.08 3.23
C ASP A 111 -18.83 -6.86 3.49
N GLU A 112 -17.77 -7.03 4.28
CA GLU A 112 -16.76 -6.00 4.50
C GLU A 112 -16.00 -5.69 3.21
N THR A 113 -15.62 -6.72 2.46
CA THR A 113 -14.99 -6.58 1.13
C THR A 113 -15.87 -5.74 0.20
N ALA A 114 -17.17 -6.05 0.13
CA ALA A 114 -18.12 -5.30 -0.69
C ALA A 114 -18.23 -3.84 -0.24
N ARG A 115 -18.32 -3.56 1.07
CA ARG A 115 -18.36 -2.19 1.61
C ARG A 115 -17.08 -1.40 1.31
N ILE A 116 -15.91 -2.03 1.43
CA ILE A 116 -14.63 -1.37 1.10
C ILE A 116 -14.60 -1.02 -0.39
N ARG A 117 -14.95 -1.99 -1.25
CA ARG A 117 -15.00 -1.79 -2.71
C ARG A 117 -16.01 -0.72 -3.11
N GLU A 118 -17.18 -0.69 -2.50
CA GLU A 118 -18.17 0.36 -2.72
C GLU A 118 -17.61 1.75 -2.37
N ARG A 119 -16.92 1.86 -1.23
CA ARG A 119 -16.32 3.12 -0.77
C ARG A 119 -15.26 3.65 -1.72
N VAL A 120 -14.38 2.79 -2.24
CA VAL A 120 -13.25 3.22 -3.09
C VAL A 120 -13.56 3.14 -4.59
N GLY A 121 -14.69 2.54 -4.97
CA GLY A 121 -15.00 2.22 -6.37
C GLY A 121 -15.03 3.42 -7.30
N PRO A 122 -15.76 4.50 -7.00
CA PRO A 122 -15.77 5.71 -7.84
C PRO A 122 -14.38 6.31 -8.00
N LEU A 123 -13.60 6.33 -6.91
CA LEU A 123 -12.23 6.84 -6.88
C LEU A 123 -11.31 6.02 -7.79
N MET A 124 -11.34 4.70 -7.66
CA MET A 124 -10.47 3.79 -8.41
C MET A 124 -10.88 3.66 -9.88
N ALA A 125 -12.17 3.72 -10.19
CA ALA A 125 -12.65 3.76 -11.57
C ALA A 125 -12.16 5.01 -12.29
N ALA A 126 -12.22 6.18 -11.63
CA ALA A 126 -11.69 7.42 -12.18
C ALA A 126 -10.16 7.35 -12.37
N TYR A 127 -9.43 6.85 -11.37
CA TYR A 127 -7.98 6.66 -11.46
C TYR A 127 -7.59 5.74 -12.62
N ASN A 128 -8.24 4.58 -12.74
CA ASN A 128 -7.86 3.60 -13.77
C ASN A 128 -8.32 4.00 -15.18
N SER A 129 -9.29 4.92 -15.31
CA SER A 129 -9.64 5.50 -16.62
C SER A 129 -8.51 6.33 -17.26
N VAL A 130 -7.53 6.76 -16.44
CA VAL A 130 -6.34 7.49 -16.88
C VAL A 130 -5.16 6.54 -17.12
N HIS A 131 -5.00 5.52 -16.26
CA HIS A 131 -3.83 4.63 -16.30
C HIS A 131 -4.02 3.42 -17.21
N TRP A 132 -5.25 2.97 -17.42
CA TRP A 132 -5.60 1.73 -18.12
C TRP A 132 -4.79 0.52 -17.62
N ASP A 133 -4.63 0.42 -16.31
CA ASP A 133 -3.91 -0.68 -15.71
C ASP A 133 -4.74 -1.97 -15.79
N TRP A 134 -4.11 -2.95 -16.43
CA TRP A 134 -4.58 -4.32 -16.64
C TRP A 134 -3.95 -5.33 -15.66
N ASN A 135 -2.90 -4.96 -14.92
CA ASN A 135 -2.06 -5.91 -14.20
C ASN A 135 -2.15 -5.73 -12.69
N HIS A 136 -2.05 -4.52 -12.15
CA HIS A 136 -1.97 -4.34 -10.70
C HIS A 136 -2.44 -2.95 -10.23
N LEU A 137 -3.17 -2.92 -9.12
CA LEU A 137 -3.51 -1.71 -8.37
C LEU A 137 -3.36 -2.02 -6.89
N GLY A 138 -2.48 -1.32 -6.19
CA GLY A 138 -2.17 -1.55 -4.78
C GLY A 138 -2.55 -0.40 -3.86
N LEU A 139 -2.06 -0.44 -2.62
CA LEU A 139 -2.24 0.64 -1.66
C LEU A 139 -1.58 1.95 -2.14
N ALA A 140 -0.43 1.86 -2.82
CA ALA A 140 0.23 3.03 -3.38
C ALA A 140 -0.68 3.78 -4.37
N ASP A 141 -1.34 3.05 -5.27
CA ASP A 141 -2.29 3.58 -6.25
C ASP A 141 -3.53 4.16 -5.59
N LEU A 142 -4.09 3.49 -4.57
CA LEU A 142 -5.23 4.03 -3.83
C LEU A 142 -4.91 5.39 -3.20
N LEU A 143 -3.73 5.53 -2.59
CA LEU A 143 -3.32 6.77 -1.95
C LEU A 143 -3.00 7.85 -2.98
N ASP A 144 -2.44 7.47 -4.15
CA ASP A 144 -2.23 8.41 -5.24
C ASP A 144 -3.55 8.90 -5.84
N ALA A 145 -4.49 7.98 -6.11
CA ALA A 145 -5.85 8.31 -6.51
C ALA A 145 -6.52 9.28 -5.52
N ALA A 146 -6.41 9.00 -4.22
CA ALA A 146 -7.04 9.79 -3.17
C ALA A 146 -6.46 11.20 -3.02
N PHE A 147 -5.14 11.36 -3.18
CA PHE A 147 -4.42 12.58 -2.78
C PHE A 147 -3.82 13.38 -3.94
N GLY A 148 -3.58 12.74 -5.07
CA GLY A 148 -2.99 13.32 -6.27
C GLY A 148 -3.95 14.24 -7.03
N THR A 149 -3.62 14.52 -8.29
CA THR A 149 -4.38 15.43 -9.16
C THR A 149 -4.99 14.76 -10.38
N LEU A 150 -4.77 13.45 -10.56
CA LEU A 150 -5.24 12.70 -11.73
C LEU A 150 -6.73 12.37 -11.65
N VAL A 151 -7.29 12.32 -10.44
CA VAL A 151 -8.71 12.08 -10.19
C VAL A 151 -9.46 13.41 -10.04
N PRO A 152 -10.70 13.55 -10.57
CA PRO A 152 -11.55 14.73 -10.34
C PRO A 152 -11.66 15.12 -8.85
N GLU A 153 -11.65 16.43 -8.57
CA GLU A 153 -11.61 16.97 -7.20
C GLU A 153 -12.75 16.47 -6.32
N GLU A 154 -13.94 16.34 -6.89
CA GLU A 154 -15.15 15.89 -6.21
C GLU A 154 -15.10 14.44 -5.72
N LEU A 155 -14.20 13.61 -6.28
CA LEU A 155 -14.00 12.22 -5.86
C LEU A 155 -12.80 12.05 -4.92
N ARG A 156 -11.91 13.05 -4.84
CA ARG A 156 -10.70 13.00 -4.03
C ARG A 156 -11.00 13.15 -2.54
N ILE A 157 -10.09 12.64 -1.72
CA ILE A 157 -10.21 12.79 -0.26
C ILE A 157 -9.79 14.21 0.14
N PRO A 158 -10.65 14.98 0.83
CA PRO A 158 -10.33 16.35 1.25
C PRO A 158 -9.07 16.39 2.13
N PRO A 159 -8.23 17.44 2.06
CA PRO A 159 -6.99 17.55 2.83
C PRO A 159 -7.13 17.22 4.32
N ARG A 160 -8.20 17.71 4.96
CA ARG A 160 -8.51 17.49 6.38
C ARG A 160 -8.80 16.02 6.76
N GLU A 161 -9.10 15.17 5.80
CA GLU A 161 -9.50 13.76 5.99
C GLU A 161 -8.41 12.79 5.52
N ARG A 162 -7.32 13.28 4.91
CA ARG A 162 -6.26 12.45 4.32
C ARG A 162 -5.57 11.56 5.34
N ASP A 163 -5.28 12.08 6.53
CA ASP A 163 -4.62 11.31 7.58
C ASP A 163 -5.51 10.18 8.10
N ALA A 164 -6.81 10.46 8.27
CA ALA A 164 -7.79 9.45 8.66
C ALA A 164 -7.96 8.39 7.57
N PHE A 165 -8.02 8.79 6.30
CA PHE A 165 -8.11 7.87 5.17
C PHE A 165 -6.85 6.99 5.04
N ARG A 166 -5.67 7.59 5.15
CA ARG A 166 -4.39 6.86 5.15
C ARG A 166 -4.32 5.88 6.31
N GLY A 167 -4.67 6.30 7.52
CA GLY A 167 -4.70 5.44 8.70
C GLY A 167 -5.66 4.25 8.53
N TRP A 168 -6.85 4.49 7.97
CA TRP A 168 -7.80 3.43 7.62
C TRP A 168 -7.22 2.46 6.58
N ALA A 169 -6.66 2.97 5.49
CA ALA A 169 -6.14 2.16 4.40
C ALA A 169 -4.92 1.32 4.82
N THR A 170 -4.00 1.93 5.56
CA THR A 170 -2.85 1.25 6.15
C THR A 170 -3.27 0.24 7.22
N GLY A 171 -4.32 0.53 8.00
CA GLY A 171 -4.90 -0.43 8.94
C GLY A 171 -5.41 -1.70 8.26
N ILE A 172 -6.06 -1.57 7.10
CA ILE A 172 -6.48 -2.72 6.27
C ILE A 172 -5.26 -3.51 5.77
N ALA A 173 -4.24 -2.82 5.25
CA ALA A 173 -3.01 -3.45 4.75
C ALA A 173 -2.20 -4.17 5.85
N ASN A 174 -2.37 -3.78 7.11
CA ASN A 174 -1.75 -4.41 8.27
C ASN A 174 -2.61 -5.56 8.85
N ARG A 175 -3.80 -5.88 8.34
CA ARG A 175 -4.60 -7.01 8.88
C ARG A 175 -3.92 -8.37 8.72
N ALA A 176 -3.05 -8.50 7.72
CA ALA A 176 -2.17 -9.66 7.58
C ALA A 176 -1.13 -9.81 8.73
N ASP A 177 -1.04 -8.85 9.66
CA ASP A 177 -0.19 -8.91 10.87
C ASP A 177 -0.79 -9.78 11.99
N GLY A 178 -2.08 -10.13 11.90
CA GLY A 178 -2.78 -10.90 12.93
C GLY A 178 -2.39 -12.38 12.94
N GLU A 179 -1.91 -12.85 14.09
CA GLU A 179 -1.92 -14.27 14.44
C GLU A 179 -3.38 -14.78 14.33
N ARG A 180 -3.60 -15.85 13.54
CA ARG A 180 -4.91 -16.51 13.48
C ARG A 180 -5.36 -16.82 14.93
N PRO A 181 -6.60 -16.49 15.35
CA PRO A 181 -7.11 -16.99 16.61
C PRO A 181 -7.03 -18.51 16.58
N THR A 182 -6.29 -19.10 17.52
CA THR A 182 -6.43 -20.54 17.79
C THR A 182 -7.85 -20.74 18.27
N ALA A 183 -8.66 -21.45 17.46
CA ALA A 183 -10.00 -21.85 17.84
C ALA A 183 -9.91 -22.57 19.20
N ARG A 184 -10.63 -22.04 20.20
CA ARG A 184 -10.92 -22.75 21.45
C ARG A 184 -12.09 -23.70 21.24
#